data_AF-A0A3D2WHH4-F1
#
_entry.id   AF-A0A3D2WHH4-F1
#
_cell.length_a   1.000
_cell.length_b   1.000
_cell.length_c   1.000
_cell.angle_alpha   90.00
_cell.angle_beta   90.00
_cell.angle_gamma   90.00
#
_symmetry.space_group_name_H-M   'P 1'
#
loop_
_entity.id
_entity.type
_entity.pdbx_description
1 polymer ?
#
loop_
_entity_poly.entity_id
_entity_poly.type
_entity_poly.pdbx_seq_one_letter_code
_entity_poly.pdbx_strand_id
1 'polypeptide(L)'
;KIDMAHSNLNMRDPVMYRILHATHHRTGDEWCIYPMYDYAHCISDAIEGITHSLCSLEFEDHRPLYDWILDNITIECHPQQIEFARLNPNYMITSKRKLKKLVDGEYVSGWNDPRMPTISGLRRRGYTPGALRKFCEATGVSKANGVIDAGLLEWAIRDDLDSSAPRAMCVLDPIKVTISNYDEDKVENLELSAHPKDESFGKRKLNFTKEVWIDRQDFMEDAPKKFFRLAPGKEVRLRGSYIIKCDEVIKNEQGEVVELICSYDPDTLGKKPEGRKVKGVIHWADVKSSVPVEVRLYDRLFSVPSPEAADENGVVKEFTENLNPESLKVVHGYLEADCAEKLKANPEIGAFQFEREGYFVTDSIDSSADKLIFNKIVSLKDSWEKVK
;
A
#
# COMPACT_ATOMS: atom_id res chain seq x y z
N LYS A 1 23.41 -40.66 -17.99
CA LYS A 1 24.66 -40.32 -18.70
C LYS A 1 24.27 -39.85 -20.09
N ILE A 2 24.65 -38.63 -20.45
CA ILE A 2 24.16 -37.87 -21.60
C ILE A 2 25.37 -37.56 -22.50
N ASP A 3 25.93 -36.35 -22.45
CA ASP A 3 27.08 -35.97 -23.26
C ASP A 3 27.89 -34.81 -22.65
N MET A 4 29.13 -35.08 -22.24
CA MET A 4 30.05 -34.09 -21.69
C MET A 4 30.48 -32.99 -22.69
N ALA A 5 30.36 -33.23 -24.00
CA ALA A 5 30.70 -32.27 -25.04
C ALA A 5 29.51 -31.41 -25.50
N HIS A 6 28.32 -31.63 -24.93
CA HIS A 6 27.09 -30.98 -25.36
C HIS A 6 27.19 -29.44 -25.23
N SER A 7 26.58 -28.70 -26.16
CA SER A 7 26.60 -27.23 -26.17
C SER A 7 25.85 -26.63 -24.97
N ASN A 8 24.67 -27.19 -24.65
CA ASN A 8 23.94 -26.91 -23.43
C ASN A 8 24.64 -27.54 -22.21
N LEU A 9 24.98 -26.72 -21.21
CA LEU A 9 25.66 -27.14 -19.98
C LEU A 9 24.85 -28.14 -19.16
N ASN A 10 23.51 -28.03 -19.16
CA ASN A 10 22.63 -28.92 -18.39
C ASN A 10 22.65 -30.36 -18.92
N MET A 11 23.09 -30.56 -20.17
CA MET A 11 23.20 -31.90 -20.77
C MET A 11 24.56 -32.55 -20.53
N ARG A 12 25.51 -31.87 -19.86
CA ARG A 12 26.86 -32.39 -19.57
C ARG A 12 26.89 -33.23 -18.31
N ASP A 13 26.42 -34.48 -18.44
CA ASP A 13 26.29 -35.46 -17.35
C ASP A 13 25.85 -34.81 -16.02
N PRO A 14 24.65 -34.20 -15.98
CA PRO A 14 24.17 -33.48 -14.82
C PRO A 14 24.07 -34.40 -13.60
N VAL A 15 24.34 -33.84 -12.44
CA VAL A 15 24.20 -34.55 -11.15
C VAL A 15 22.72 -34.80 -10.90
N MET A 16 22.34 -36.06 -10.68
CA MET A 16 20.94 -36.42 -10.38
C MET A 16 20.65 -36.49 -8.88
N TYR A 17 21.62 -36.96 -8.09
CA TYR A 17 21.52 -37.07 -6.64
C TYR A 17 22.80 -36.55 -5.98
N ARG A 18 22.64 -36.03 -4.76
CA ARG A 18 23.75 -35.67 -3.88
C ARG A 18 23.60 -36.34 -2.51
N ILE A 19 24.73 -36.58 -1.86
CA ILE A 19 24.76 -37.05 -0.46
C ILE A 19 24.66 -35.81 0.45
N LEU A 20 23.72 -35.82 1.39
CA LEU A 20 23.56 -34.79 2.40
C LEU A 20 23.00 -35.42 3.68
N HIS A 21 23.76 -35.37 4.77
CA HIS A 21 23.31 -35.83 6.09
C HIS A 21 22.62 -34.66 6.81
N ALA A 22 21.33 -34.46 6.52
CA ALA A 22 20.49 -33.46 7.18
C ALA A 22 19.08 -34.01 7.37
N THR A 23 18.46 -33.70 8.51
CA THR A 23 17.08 -34.06 8.81
C THR A 23 16.12 -33.32 7.89
N HIS A 24 15.31 -34.05 7.12
CA HIS A 24 14.33 -33.49 6.22
C HIS A 24 13.00 -33.23 6.95
N HIS A 25 12.37 -32.08 6.68
CA HIS A 25 11.18 -31.65 7.41
C HIS A 25 9.94 -32.55 7.24
N ARG A 26 9.88 -33.42 6.21
CA ARG A 26 8.79 -34.41 6.01
C ARG A 26 9.18 -35.85 6.31
N THR A 27 10.40 -36.23 5.96
CA THR A 27 10.86 -37.64 5.96
C THR A 27 11.89 -37.91 7.06
N GLY A 28 12.17 -36.93 7.92
CA GLY A 28 13.12 -37.06 9.01
C GLY A 28 14.51 -37.48 8.51
N ASP A 29 15.09 -38.49 9.16
CA ASP A 29 16.43 -39.02 8.87
C ASP A 29 16.41 -40.28 7.99
N GLU A 30 15.27 -40.58 7.33
CA GLU A 30 15.12 -41.78 6.48
C GLU A 30 16.10 -41.77 5.28
N TRP A 31 16.40 -40.58 4.75
CA TRP A 31 17.21 -40.43 3.54
C TRP A 31 18.48 -39.62 3.81
N CYS A 32 19.60 -40.11 3.27
CA CYS A 32 20.89 -39.41 3.24
C CYS A 32 21.32 -39.00 1.82
N ILE A 33 20.50 -39.33 0.82
CA ILE A 33 20.66 -38.92 -0.57
C ILE A 33 19.42 -38.15 -1.01
N TYR A 34 19.63 -37.04 -1.72
CA TYR A 34 18.57 -36.15 -2.15
C TYR A 34 18.68 -35.86 -3.64
N PRO A 35 17.56 -35.90 -4.39
CA PRO A 35 17.59 -35.61 -5.81
C PRO A 35 17.87 -34.12 -6.06
N MET A 36 18.46 -33.82 -7.20
CA MET A 36 18.61 -32.46 -7.71
C MET A 36 17.30 -31.98 -8.35
N TYR A 37 17.15 -30.66 -8.50
CA TYR A 37 15.92 -30.04 -9.02
C TYR A 37 15.51 -30.62 -10.38
N ASP A 38 16.42 -30.66 -11.36
CA ASP A 38 16.12 -31.13 -12.72
C ASP A 38 15.62 -32.58 -12.77
N TYR A 39 16.17 -33.44 -11.90
CA TYR A 39 15.74 -34.83 -11.79
C TYR A 39 14.37 -34.97 -11.14
N ALA A 40 14.13 -34.24 -10.05
CA ALA A 40 12.87 -34.34 -9.31
C ALA A 40 11.70 -33.66 -10.04
N HIS A 41 11.92 -32.51 -10.67
CA HIS A 41 10.86 -31.65 -11.19
C HIS A 41 10.02 -32.31 -12.29
N CYS A 42 10.66 -32.81 -13.36
CA CYS A 42 9.97 -33.48 -14.45
C CYS A 42 9.25 -34.76 -14.02
N ILE A 43 9.89 -35.56 -13.16
CA ILE A 43 9.32 -36.80 -12.65
C ILE A 43 8.11 -36.49 -11.76
N SER A 44 8.18 -35.46 -10.90
CA SER A 44 7.04 -35.00 -10.11
C SER A 44 5.87 -34.57 -11.00
N ASP A 45 6.12 -33.75 -12.02
CA ASP A 45 5.09 -33.32 -12.97
C ASP A 45 4.42 -34.52 -13.66
N ALA A 46 5.21 -35.50 -14.09
CA ALA A 46 4.72 -36.69 -14.77
C ALA A 46 3.93 -37.63 -13.84
N ILE A 47 4.37 -37.80 -12.58
CA ILE A 47 3.63 -38.57 -11.56
C ILE A 47 2.30 -37.90 -11.22
N GLU A 48 2.25 -36.57 -11.18
CA GLU A 48 1.04 -35.80 -10.87
C GLU A 48 0.12 -35.62 -12.09
N GLY A 49 0.52 -36.08 -13.28
CA GLY A 49 -0.26 -35.96 -14.51
C GLY A 49 -0.39 -34.53 -15.02
N ILE A 50 0.61 -33.69 -14.77
CA ILE A 50 0.65 -32.30 -15.24
C ILE A 50 0.66 -32.28 -16.77
N THR A 51 -0.15 -31.40 -17.36
CA THR A 51 -0.17 -31.21 -18.82
C THR A 51 0.79 -30.11 -19.27
N HIS A 52 0.81 -28.99 -18.54
CA HIS A 52 1.62 -27.81 -18.85
C HIS A 52 2.37 -27.38 -17.59
N SER A 53 3.67 -27.63 -17.56
CA SER A 53 4.56 -27.20 -16.49
C SER A 53 5.04 -25.78 -16.77
N LEU A 54 4.45 -24.80 -16.08
CA LEU A 54 4.70 -23.38 -16.32
C LEU A 54 5.83 -22.88 -15.41
N CYS A 55 6.95 -22.46 -15.99
CA CYS A 55 8.11 -21.95 -15.26
C CYS A 55 8.60 -20.62 -15.84
N SER A 56 9.59 -20.00 -15.19
CA SER A 56 10.17 -18.76 -15.68
C SER A 56 11.31 -19.00 -16.68
N LEU A 57 11.66 -17.98 -17.49
CA LEU A 57 12.70 -18.08 -18.53
C LEU A 57 14.07 -18.54 -18.03
N GLU A 58 14.37 -18.39 -16.73
CA GLU A 58 15.59 -18.92 -16.12
C GLU A 58 15.73 -20.44 -16.29
N PHE A 59 14.65 -21.17 -16.60
CA PHE A 59 14.64 -22.62 -16.82
C PHE A 59 14.51 -23.03 -18.30
N GLU A 60 14.62 -22.09 -19.25
CA GLU A 60 14.51 -22.41 -20.67
C GLU A 60 15.60 -23.37 -21.14
N ASP A 61 16.85 -23.15 -20.71
CA ASP A 61 17.97 -24.05 -20.99
C ASP A 61 17.91 -25.38 -20.22
N HIS A 62 16.98 -25.53 -19.28
CA HIS A 62 16.77 -26.77 -18.53
C HIS A 62 15.79 -27.71 -19.25
N ARG A 63 14.94 -27.20 -20.14
CA ARG A 63 13.96 -27.98 -20.89
C ARG A 63 14.56 -29.20 -21.64
N PRO A 64 15.71 -29.10 -22.33
CA PRO A 64 16.28 -30.28 -22.99
C PRO A 64 16.61 -31.43 -22.02
N LEU A 65 17.00 -31.10 -20.79
CA LEU A 65 17.24 -32.10 -19.75
C LEU A 65 15.92 -32.64 -19.18
N TYR A 66 14.93 -31.78 -18.99
CA TYR A 66 13.56 -32.15 -18.60
C TYR A 66 13.01 -33.24 -19.54
N ASP A 67 13.02 -32.96 -20.85
CA ASP A 67 12.53 -33.88 -21.88
C ASP A 67 13.38 -35.16 -21.93
N TRP A 68 14.72 -35.02 -21.87
CA TRP A 68 15.61 -36.18 -21.87
C TRP A 68 15.32 -37.16 -20.73
N ILE A 69 15.03 -36.67 -19.52
CA ILE A 69 14.73 -37.55 -18.38
C ILE A 69 13.43 -38.32 -18.65
N LEU A 70 12.37 -37.64 -19.08
CA LEU A 70 11.07 -38.26 -19.35
C LEU A 70 11.13 -39.29 -20.49
N ASP A 71 11.89 -38.99 -21.55
CA ASP A 71 12.11 -39.89 -22.68
C ASP A 71 12.87 -41.17 -22.31
N ASN A 72 13.64 -41.14 -21.21
CA ASN A 72 14.55 -42.23 -20.82
C ASN A 72 14.09 -43.01 -19.59
N ILE A 73 12.87 -42.79 -19.11
CA ILE A 73 12.26 -43.55 -18.01
C ILE A 73 10.90 -44.13 -18.43
N THR A 74 10.46 -45.17 -17.73
CA THR A 74 9.11 -45.71 -17.92
C THR A 74 8.12 -44.93 -17.05
N ILE A 75 7.40 -44.00 -17.64
CA ILE A 75 6.38 -43.19 -16.98
C ILE A 75 5.19 -42.93 -17.92
N GLU A 76 3.99 -42.75 -17.38
CA GLU A 76 2.76 -42.69 -18.17
C GLU A 76 2.51 -41.33 -18.83
N CYS A 77 3.07 -40.25 -18.27
CA CYS A 77 2.84 -38.89 -18.70
C CYS A 77 4.14 -38.23 -19.16
N HIS A 78 4.05 -37.43 -20.22
CA HIS A 78 5.12 -36.54 -20.66
C HIS A 78 4.61 -35.08 -20.66
N PRO A 79 4.68 -34.39 -19.51
CA PRO A 79 4.26 -32.98 -19.41
C PRO A 79 5.08 -32.07 -20.34
N GLN A 80 4.48 -30.95 -20.76
CA GLN A 80 5.17 -29.94 -21.56
C GLN A 80 5.65 -28.79 -20.68
N GLN A 81 6.96 -28.50 -20.67
CA GLN A 81 7.49 -27.28 -20.05
C GLN A 81 7.22 -26.05 -20.94
N ILE A 82 6.69 -24.99 -20.35
CA ILE A 82 6.43 -23.70 -21.00
C ILE A 82 6.94 -22.56 -20.13
N GLU A 83 7.81 -21.74 -20.70
CA GLU A 83 8.45 -20.65 -19.98
C GLU A 83 7.76 -19.30 -20.21
N PHE A 84 7.74 -18.45 -19.19
CA PHE A 84 7.32 -17.05 -19.30
C PHE A 84 8.29 -16.10 -18.57
N ALA A 85 8.31 -14.83 -18.98
CA ALA A 85 9.16 -13.82 -18.36
C ALA A 85 8.71 -13.55 -16.92
N ARG A 86 9.67 -13.48 -16.02
CA ARG A 86 9.42 -13.18 -14.62
C ARG A 86 8.96 -11.74 -14.45
N LEU A 87 7.99 -11.53 -13.55
CA LEU A 87 7.58 -10.20 -13.13
C LEU A 87 8.72 -9.45 -12.42
N ASN A 88 9.03 -8.25 -12.91
CA ASN A 88 10.07 -7.39 -12.34
C ASN A 88 9.59 -5.93 -12.18
N PRO A 89 8.89 -5.59 -11.08
CA PRO A 89 8.45 -4.22 -10.82
C PRO A 89 9.63 -3.33 -10.43
N ASN A 90 9.70 -2.12 -10.97
CA ASN A 90 10.66 -1.12 -10.52
C ASN A 90 10.42 -0.74 -9.03
N TYR A 91 11.42 -0.14 -8.37
CA TYR A 91 11.41 0.21 -6.94
C TYR A 91 11.18 -0.97 -5.98
N MET A 92 11.25 -2.21 -6.45
CA MET A 92 11.08 -3.42 -5.65
C MET A 92 12.20 -4.41 -5.91
N ILE A 93 12.47 -5.27 -4.92
CA ILE A 93 13.39 -6.40 -5.07
C ILE A 93 12.64 -7.66 -4.69
N THR A 94 12.69 -8.69 -5.54
CA THR A 94 12.01 -9.97 -5.28
C THR A 94 12.98 -11.13 -5.02
N SER A 95 14.29 -10.86 -4.99
CA SER A 95 15.31 -11.87 -4.63
C SER A 95 15.21 -12.28 -3.17
N LYS A 96 14.96 -13.57 -2.90
CA LYS A 96 14.85 -14.13 -1.53
C LYS A 96 16.07 -13.81 -0.67
N ARG A 97 17.28 -13.89 -1.24
CA ARG A 97 18.54 -13.56 -0.53
C ARG A 97 18.55 -12.10 -0.06
N LYS A 98 18.10 -11.17 -0.89
CA LYS A 98 18.07 -9.73 -0.59
C LYS A 98 16.95 -9.38 0.37
N LEU A 99 15.75 -9.96 0.18
CA LEU A 99 14.65 -9.82 1.13
C LEU A 99 15.03 -10.35 2.52
N LYS A 100 15.75 -11.48 2.60
CA LYS A 100 16.29 -11.98 3.87
C LYS A 100 17.26 -10.98 4.49
N LYS A 101 18.15 -10.37 3.70
CA LYS A 101 19.08 -9.34 4.20
C LYS A 101 18.36 -8.10 4.75
N LEU A 102 17.24 -7.69 4.15
CA LEU A 102 16.40 -6.61 4.69
C LEU A 102 15.84 -6.96 6.06
N VAL A 103 15.36 -8.19 6.22
CA VAL A 103 14.77 -8.69 7.48
C VAL A 103 15.84 -8.89 8.55
N ASP A 104 16.91 -9.63 8.24
CA ASP A 104 18.01 -9.91 9.18
C ASP A 104 18.74 -8.63 9.61
N GLY A 105 18.81 -7.64 8.73
CA GLY A 105 19.43 -6.34 8.99
C GLY A 105 18.49 -5.31 9.61
N GLU A 106 17.27 -5.69 9.98
CA GLU A 106 16.27 -4.84 10.65
C GLU A 106 15.90 -3.55 9.88
N TYR A 107 16.12 -3.52 8.56
CA TYR A 107 15.67 -2.42 7.69
C TYR A 107 14.13 -2.39 7.56
N VAL A 108 13.50 -3.54 7.79
CA VAL A 108 12.06 -3.76 7.83
C VAL A 108 11.70 -4.56 9.08
N SER A 109 10.46 -4.45 9.55
CA SER A 109 10.01 -5.10 10.79
C SER A 109 9.86 -6.62 10.68
N GLY A 110 9.95 -7.18 9.47
CA GLY A 110 9.82 -8.61 9.20
C GLY A 110 9.34 -8.92 7.78
N TRP A 111 9.08 -10.20 7.50
CA TRP A 111 8.59 -10.65 6.19
C TRP A 111 7.20 -10.12 5.82
N ASN A 112 6.42 -9.69 6.80
CA ASN A 112 5.09 -9.11 6.63
C ASN A 112 5.07 -7.58 6.81
N ASP A 113 6.23 -6.91 6.82
CA ASP A 113 6.29 -5.44 6.84
C ASP A 113 5.53 -4.88 5.61
N PRO A 114 4.65 -3.87 5.76
CA PRO A 114 3.89 -3.29 4.65
C PRO A 114 4.73 -2.73 3.49
N ARG A 115 6.02 -2.46 3.71
CA ARG A 115 6.96 -2.00 2.66
C ARG A 115 7.53 -3.16 1.84
N MET A 116 7.41 -4.40 2.31
CA MET A 116 7.94 -5.58 1.64
C MET A 116 7.04 -6.01 0.46
N PRO A 117 7.63 -6.42 -0.68
CA PRO A 117 6.88 -6.91 -1.83
C PRO A 117 6.39 -8.36 -1.66
N THR A 118 6.29 -8.82 -0.42
CA THR A 118 5.78 -10.15 -0.08
C THR A 118 4.25 -10.10 -0.08
N ILE A 119 3.60 -11.23 -0.38
CA ILE A 119 2.13 -11.31 -0.32
C ILE A 119 1.61 -10.98 1.08
N SER A 120 2.32 -11.40 2.13
CA SER A 120 1.99 -11.07 3.52
C SER A 120 2.16 -9.57 3.83
N GLY A 121 3.23 -8.94 3.32
CA GLY A 121 3.47 -7.50 3.47
C GLY A 121 2.41 -6.67 2.75
N LEU A 122 2.11 -7.01 1.48
CA LEU A 122 1.06 -6.37 0.70
C LEU A 122 -0.32 -6.53 1.35
N ARG A 123 -0.65 -7.72 1.87
CA ARG A 123 -1.89 -7.95 2.62
C ARG A 123 -1.96 -7.06 3.88
N ARG A 124 -0.89 -6.99 4.68
CA ARG A 124 -0.83 -6.13 5.87
C ARG A 124 -0.88 -4.64 5.51
N ARG A 125 -0.33 -4.26 4.35
CA ARG A 125 -0.46 -2.90 3.79
C ARG A 125 -1.88 -2.57 3.38
N GLY A 126 -2.76 -3.55 3.16
CA GLY A 126 -4.16 -3.37 2.75
C GLY A 126 -4.42 -3.60 1.26
N TYR A 127 -3.46 -4.18 0.52
CA TYR A 127 -3.74 -4.63 -0.85
C TYR A 127 -4.75 -5.77 -0.85
N THR A 128 -5.76 -5.65 -1.72
CA THR A 128 -6.79 -6.68 -1.85
C THR A 128 -6.33 -7.78 -2.81
N PRO A 129 -6.86 -9.01 -2.67
CA PRO A 129 -6.64 -10.05 -3.66
C PRO A 129 -7.13 -9.66 -5.07
N GLY A 130 -8.19 -8.83 -5.15
CA GLY A 130 -8.72 -8.30 -6.41
C GLY A 130 -7.70 -7.43 -7.13
N ALA A 131 -7.11 -6.46 -6.43
CA ALA A 131 -6.08 -5.59 -6.96
C ALA A 131 -4.84 -6.36 -7.46
N LEU A 132 -4.38 -7.38 -6.72
CA LEU A 132 -3.23 -8.19 -7.12
C LEU A 132 -3.50 -9.01 -8.38
N ARG A 133 -4.69 -9.62 -8.51
CA ARG A 133 -5.09 -10.32 -9.74
C ARG A 133 -5.19 -9.35 -10.92
N LYS A 134 -5.81 -8.20 -10.71
CA LYS A 134 -5.93 -7.15 -11.73
C LYS A 134 -4.56 -6.66 -12.20
N PHE A 135 -3.61 -6.51 -11.29
CA PHE A 135 -2.23 -6.16 -11.62
C PHE A 135 -1.58 -7.25 -12.50
N CYS A 136 -1.70 -8.53 -12.14
CA CYS A 136 -1.18 -9.64 -12.96
C CYS A 136 -1.84 -9.72 -14.35
N GLU A 137 -3.16 -9.47 -14.43
CA GLU A 137 -3.89 -9.43 -15.71
C GLU A 137 -3.40 -8.27 -16.58
N ALA A 138 -3.20 -7.09 -15.99
CA ALA A 138 -2.75 -5.89 -16.70
C ALA A 138 -1.31 -6.01 -17.21
N THR A 139 -0.43 -6.73 -16.51
CA THR A 139 0.95 -6.98 -16.98
C THR A 139 1.01 -7.99 -18.13
N GLY A 140 0.00 -8.86 -18.25
CA GLY A 140 -0.02 -9.95 -19.22
C GLY A 140 1.06 -11.01 -18.96
N VAL A 141 1.13 -11.98 -19.88
CA VAL A 141 2.12 -13.07 -19.86
C VAL A 141 2.81 -13.09 -21.22
N SER A 142 4.14 -13.00 -21.22
CA SER A 142 4.94 -13.05 -22.45
C SER A 142 6.31 -13.69 -22.19
N LYS A 143 7.07 -14.00 -23.24
CA LYS A 143 8.48 -14.41 -23.16
C LYS A 143 9.46 -13.21 -23.20
N ALA A 144 8.97 -11.98 -23.23
CA ALA A 144 9.83 -10.80 -23.27
C ALA A 144 10.11 -10.31 -21.85
N ASN A 145 11.39 -10.25 -21.47
CA ASN A 145 11.80 -9.63 -20.23
C ASN A 145 11.51 -8.13 -20.27
N GLY A 146 10.98 -7.59 -19.18
CA GLY A 146 10.64 -6.18 -19.07
C GLY A 146 10.54 -5.72 -17.63
N VAL A 147 10.76 -4.42 -17.43
CA VAL A 147 10.52 -3.76 -16.14
C VAL A 147 9.09 -3.24 -16.13
N ILE A 148 8.33 -3.61 -15.11
CA ILE A 148 6.96 -3.13 -14.90
C ILE A 148 7.00 -1.91 -13.99
N ASP A 149 6.21 -0.89 -14.30
CA ASP A 149 6.06 0.26 -13.41
C ASP A 149 5.25 -0.11 -12.17
N ALA A 150 5.81 0.12 -10.98
CA ALA A 150 5.13 -0.02 -9.70
C ALA A 150 3.88 0.87 -9.60
N GLY A 151 3.82 1.96 -10.37
CA GLY A 151 2.62 2.78 -10.51
C GLY A 151 1.40 1.98 -11.01
N LEU A 152 1.60 0.90 -11.79
CA LEU A 152 0.53 0.02 -12.22
C LEU A 152 -0.08 -0.78 -11.06
N LEU A 153 0.75 -1.25 -10.13
CA LEU A 153 0.28 -1.93 -8.91
C LEU A 153 -0.51 -0.96 -8.02
N GLU A 154 0.01 0.26 -7.85
CA GLU A 154 -0.67 1.31 -7.09
C GLU A 154 -2.00 1.73 -7.76
N TRP A 155 -2.04 1.79 -9.10
CA TRP A 155 -3.27 2.03 -9.84
C TRP A 155 -4.30 0.92 -9.60
N ALA A 156 -3.88 -0.36 -9.67
CA ALA A 156 -4.78 -1.49 -9.51
C ALA A 156 -5.49 -1.46 -8.15
N ILE A 157 -4.77 -1.13 -7.07
CA ILE A 157 -5.37 -0.99 -5.73
C ILE A 157 -6.22 0.26 -5.58
N ARG A 158 -5.85 1.41 -6.19
CA ARG A 158 -6.70 2.62 -6.17
C ARG A 158 -8.03 2.35 -6.85
N ASP A 159 -8.01 1.67 -7.99
CA ASP A 159 -9.22 1.38 -8.76
C ASP A 159 -10.15 0.41 -7.99
N ASP A 160 -9.58 -0.66 -7.42
CA ASP A 160 -10.33 -1.61 -6.60
C ASP A 160 -10.99 -0.95 -5.37
N LEU A 161 -10.28 -0.03 -4.72
CA LEU A 161 -10.77 0.66 -3.52
C LEU A 161 -11.67 1.87 -3.81
N ASP A 162 -11.59 2.51 -5.00
CA ASP A 162 -12.47 3.64 -5.32
C ASP A 162 -13.95 3.24 -5.28
N SER A 163 -14.26 2.00 -5.69
CA SER A 163 -15.62 1.45 -5.69
C SER A 163 -16.01 0.71 -4.40
N SER A 164 -15.04 0.24 -3.60
CA SER A 164 -15.33 -0.68 -2.49
C SER A 164 -15.11 -0.08 -1.09
N ALA A 165 -14.33 0.99 -0.96
CA ALA A 165 -14.00 1.57 0.34
C ALA A 165 -15.00 2.67 0.75
N PRO A 166 -15.63 2.61 1.94
CA PRO A 166 -16.37 3.76 2.47
C PRO A 166 -15.43 4.95 2.73
N ARG A 167 -15.99 6.15 2.72
CA ARG A 167 -15.29 7.40 3.00
C ARG A 167 -15.39 7.73 4.48
N ALA A 168 -14.28 8.17 5.05
CA ALA A 168 -14.17 8.67 6.41
C ALA A 168 -13.37 9.99 6.41
N MET A 169 -13.49 10.79 7.48
CA MET A 169 -12.57 11.90 7.75
C MET A 169 -11.60 11.50 8.86
N CYS A 170 -10.32 11.69 8.59
CA CYS A 170 -9.25 11.56 9.56
C CYS A 170 -8.29 12.71 9.32
N VAL A 171 -8.06 13.52 10.36
CA VAL A 171 -7.07 14.61 10.34
C VAL A 171 -5.73 14.03 10.75
N LEU A 172 -4.68 14.19 9.94
CA LEU A 172 -3.40 13.51 10.13
C LEU A 172 -2.34 14.39 10.81
N ASP A 173 -2.40 15.70 10.59
CA ASP A 173 -1.58 16.71 11.27
C ASP A 173 -2.49 17.79 11.86
N PRO A 174 -3.03 17.60 13.08
CA PRO A 174 -4.13 18.42 13.58
C PRO A 174 -3.71 19.85 13.98
N ILE A 175 -4.51 20.83 13.54
CA ILE A 175 -4.61 22.17 14.12
C ILE A 175 -6.02 22.37 14.69
N LYS A 176 -6.12 22.93 15.90
CA LYS A 176 -7.41 23.25 16.52
C LYS A 176 -8.03 24.46 15.82
N VAL A 177 -9.32 24.39 15.52
CA VAL A 177 -10.12 25.51 15.06
C VAL A 177 -11.26 25.73 16.04
N THR A 178 -11.37 26.96 16.55
CA THR A 178 -12.47 27.39 17.42
C THR A 178 -13.40 28.32 16.66
N ILE A 179 -14.67 27.95 16.56
CA ILE A 179 -15.69 28.70 15.82
C ILE A 179 -16.33 29.73 16.77
N SER A 180 -15.88 30.97 16.68
CA SER A 180 -16.18 32.04 17.64
C SER A 180 -17.67 32.33 17.80
N ASN A 181 -18.43 32.32 16.69
CA ASN A 181 -19.87 32.59 16.65
C ASN A 181 -20.74 31.32 16.69
N TYR A 182 -20.19 30.18 17.12
CA TYR A 182 -20.96 28.96 17.38
C TYR A 182 -21.19 28.78 18.89
N ASP A 183 -22.40 28.37 19.25
CA ASP A 183 -22.80 28.18 20.66
C ASP A 183 -22.02 27.02 21.29
N GLU A 184 -21.55 27.22 22.53
CA GLU A 184 -20.62 26.31 23.21
C GLU A 184 -21.22 24.92 23.53
N ASP A 185 -22.52 24.90 23.84
CA ASP A 185 -23.28 23.69 24.17
C ASP A 185 -23.99 23.07 22.96
N LYS A 186 -23.94 23.73 21.79
CA LYS A 186 -24.61 23.24 20.59
C LYS A 186 -23.80 22.10 19.97
N VAL A 187 -24.48 20.97 19.76
CA VAL A 187 -23.98 19.82 19.01
C VAL A 187 -24.95 19.53 17.88
N GLU A 188 -24.47 19.59 16.65
CA GLU A 188 -25.28 19.28 15.46
C GLU A 188 -24.84 17.94 14.87
N ASN A 189 -25.79 17.06 14.58
CA ASN A 189 -25.52 15.77 13.95
C ASN A 189 -25.74 15.90 12.44
N LEU A 190 -24.66 16.09 11.70
CA LEU A 190 -24.68 16.17 10.25
C LEU A 190 -24.67 14.76 9.65
N GLU A 191 -25.31 14.61 8.49
CA GLU A 191 -25.27 13.36 7.73
C GLU A 191 -24.57 13.57 6.38
N LEU A 192 -23.65 12.67 6.06
CA LEU A 192 -22.98 12.63 4.77
C LEU A 192 -23.06 11.23 4.18
N SER A 193 -23.06 11.10 2.85
CA SER A 193 -22.98 9.76 2.23
C SER A 193 -21.67 9.09 2.62
N ALA A 194 -21.72 7.80 2.98
CA ALA A 194 -20.53 7.00 3.24
C ALA A 194 -19.80 6.65 1.94
N HIS A 195 -20.47 6.67 0.78
CA HIS A 195 -19.85 6.51 -0.52
C HIS A 195 -20.47 7.47 -1.54
N PRO A 196 -19.68 8.18 -2.37
CA PRO A 196 -20.22 9.22 -3.25
C PRO A 196 -21.05 8.69 -4.42
N LYS A 197 -20.85 7.43 -4.82
CA LYS A 197 -21.48 6.82 -6.01
C LYS A 197 -22.39 5.63 -5.69
N ASP A 198 -22.40 5.17 -4.42
CA ASP A 198 -23.07 3.93 -4.04
C ASP A 198 -23.85 4.15 -2.74
N GLU A 199 -25.17 4.16 -2.85
CA GLU A 199 -26.07 4.42 -1.72
C GLU A 199 -26.16 3.23 -0.76
N SER A 200 -25.72 2.03 -1.16
CA SER A 200 -25.77 0.83 -0.31
C SER A 200 -24.85 0.90 0.91
N PHE A 201 -23.81 1.74 0.84
CA PHE A 201 -22.95 2.07 2.00
C PHE A 201 -23.67 2.94 3.05
N GLY A 202 -24.85 3.46 2.72
CA GLY A 202 -25.63 4.31 3.58
C GLY A 202 -24.96 5.66 3.87
N LYS A 203 -25.23 6.18 5.06
CA LYS A 203 -24.74 7.48 5.52
C LYS A 203 -23.82 7.30 6.74
N ARG A 204 -23.00 8.32 6.97
CA ARG A 204 -22.16 8.48 8.16
C ARG A 204 -22.59 9.74 8.91
N LYS A 205 -22.59 9.66 10.23
CA LYS A 205 -22.93 10.78 11.10
C LYS A 205 -21.68 11.54 11.50
N LEU A 206 -21.75 12.85 11.46
CA LEU A 206 -20.66 13.76 11.81
C LEU A 206 -21.16 14.73 12.86
N ASN A 207 -20.58 14.67 14.06
CA ASN A 207 -20.85 15.67 15.09
C ASN A 207 -20.16 16.98 14.70
N PHE A 208 -20.88 18.08 14.74
CA PHE A 208 -20.33 19.41 14.55
C PHE A 208 -20.55 20.25 15.81
N THR A 209 -19.44 20.68 16.41
CA THR A 209 -19.44 21.51 17.61
C THR A 209 -18.60 22.77 17.38
N LYS A 210 -18.47 23.59 18.43
CA LYS A 210 -17.66 24.81 18.42
C LYS A 210 -16.20 24.58 18.05
N GLU A 211 -15.65 23.40 18.33
CA GLU A 211 -14.23 23.11 18.19
C GLU A 211 -14.03 21.93 17.23
N VAL A 212 -13.23 22.15 16.18
CA VAL A 212 -12.91 21.12 15.18
C VAL A 212 -11.40 21.04 14.92
N TRP A 213 -10.91 19.86 14.60
CA TRP A 213 -9.59 19.63 14.03
C TRP A 213 -9.64 19.81 12.51
N ILE A 214 -8.62 20.47 11.95
CA ILE A 214 -8.30 20.46 10.52
C ILE A 214 -6.85 20.05 10.31
N ASP A 215 -6.49 19.66 9.09
CA ASP A 215 -5.10 19.33 8.78
C ASP A 215 -4.23 20.59 8.61
N ARG A 216 -3.00 20.56 9.12
CA ARG A 216 -2.03 21.67 9.05
C ARG A 216 -1.76 22.10 7.62
N GLN A 217 -1.77 21.17 6.67
CA GLN A 217 -1.57 21.50 5.25
C GLN A 217 -2.74 22.31 4.63
N ASP A 218 -3.87 22.40 5.33
CA ASP A 218 -5.04 23.16 4.90
C ASP A 218 -5.05 24.62 5.37
N PHE A 219 -4.05 25.02 6.15
CA PHE A 219 -3.84 26.41 6.55
C PHE A 219 -2.49 26.94 6.07
N MET A 220 -2.46 28.19 5.61
CA MET A 220 -1.22 28.88 5.26
C MET A 220 -1.39 30.39 5.46
N GLU A 221 -0.51 31.00 6.24
CA GLU A 221 -0.52 32.45 6.46
C GLU A 221 -0.27 33.21 5.16
N ASP A 222 0.87 32.91 4.51
CA ASP A 222 1.26 33.49 3.23
C ASP A 222 0.80 32.64 2.04
N ALA A 223 -0.52 32.48 1.92
CA ALA A 223 -1.14 31.62 0.92
C ALA A 223 -0.98 32.16 -0.52
N PRO A 224 -0.33 31.43 -1.45
CA PRO A 224 -0.20 31.84 -2.84
C PRO A 224 -1.57 31.87 -3.55
N LYS A 225 -1.67 32.56 -4.70
CA LYS A 225 -2.97 32.74 -5.42
C LYS A 225 -3.69 31.43 -5.78
N LYS A 226 -2.96 30.32 -5.94
CA LYS A 226 -3.51 28.99 -6.26
C LYS A 226 -3.74 28.10 -5.02
N PHE A 227 -3.60 28.65 -3.81
CA PHE A 227 -3.97 27.99 -2.57
C PHE A 227 -5.43 28.31 -2.25
N PHE A 228 -6.28 27.29 -2.36
CA PHE A 228 -7.73 27.43 -2.19
C PHE A 228 -8.24 26.98 -0.82
N ARG A 229 -7.35 26.64 0.12
CA ARG A 229 -7.74 26.29 1.50
C ARG A 229 -7.69 27.53 2.40
N LEU A 230 -7.62 27.34 3.71
CA LEU A 230 -7.77 28.38 4.71
C LEU A 230 -6.51 29.26 4.81
N ALA A 231 -6.71 30.56 4.93
CA ALA A 231 -5.66 31.55 5.16
C ALA A 231 -6.27 32.72 5.93
N PRO A 232 -5.47 33.60 6.55
CA PRO A 232 -5.98 34.77 7.25
C PRO A 232 -6.96 35.58 6.37
N GLY A 233 -8.17 35.81 6.89
CA GLY A 233 -9.25 36.51 6.20
C GLY A 233 -9.92 35.77 5.04
N LYS A 234 -9.48 34.55 4.70
CA LYS A 234 -10.09 33.73 3.63
C LYS A 234 -11.07 32.70 4.20
N GLU A 235 -11.95 32.24 3.32
CA GLU A 235 -12.99 31.27 3.61
C GLU A 235 -12.68 29.89 3.01
N VAL A 236 -13.11 28.84 3.69
CA VAL A 236 -13.08 27.46 3.21
C VAL A 236 -14.35 26.72 3.61
N ARG A 237 -14.78 25.74 2.82
CA ARG A 237 -15.88 24.86 3.21
C ARG A 237 -15.36 23.67 3.99
N LEU A 238 -15.97 23.41 5.14
CA LEU A 238 -15.82 22.14 5.84
C LEU A 238 -16.66 21.07 5.13
N ARG A 239 -16.06 19.91 4.82
CA ARG A 239 -16.71 18.83 4.09
C ARG A 239 -18.01 18.40 4.77
N GLY A 240 -19.11 18.41 4.01
CA GLY A 240 -20.44 18.04 4.52
C GLY A 240 -21.03 19.04 5.52
N SER A 241 -20.43 20.22 5.67
CA SER A 241 -20.77 21.20 6.71
C SER A 241 -20.75 22.63 6.13
N TYR A 242 -20.63 23.61 7.02
CA TYR A 242 -20.65 25.05 6.78
C TYR A 242 -19.36 25.58 6.13
N ILE A 243 -19.41 26.84 5.70
CA ILE A 243 -18.23 27.63 5.35
C ILE A 243 -17.73 28.34 6.61
N ILE A 244 -16.41 28.28 6.83
CA ILE A 244 -15.71 29.01 7.88
C ILE A 244 -14.75 30.04 7.29
N LYS A 245 -14.47 31.10 8.05
CA LYS A 245 -13.50 32.16 7.74
C LYS A 245 -12.48 32.26 8.86
N CYS A 246 -11.19 32.29 8.53
CA CYS A 246 -10.15 32.50 9.53
C CYS A 246 -10.06 33.98 9.89
N ASP A 247 -10.36 34.31 11.14
CA ASP A 247 -10.36 35.68 11.65
C ASP A 247 -9.09 35.97 12.48
N GLU A 248 -8.59 34.98 13.23
CA GLU A 248 -7.37 35.11 14.04
C GLU A 248 -6.52 33.84 14.00
N VAL A 249 -5.19 34.01 14.15
CA VAL A 249 -4.19 32.95 14.17
C VAL A 249 -3.46 33.02 15.50
N ILE A 250 -3.58 31.96 16.31
CA ILE A 250 -2.90 31.85 17.59
C ILE A 250 -1.62 31.04 17.41
N LYS A 251 -0.51 31.60 17.91
CA LYS A 251 0.83 31.00 17.83
C LYS A 251 1.39 30.74 19.22
N ASN A 252 2.24 29.71 19.34
CA ASN A 252 3.04 29.48 20.52
C ASN A 252 4.27 30.41 20.57
N GLU A 253 5.07 30.30 21.64
CA GLU A 253 6.29 31.08 21.84
C GLU A 253 7.35 30.85 20.74
N GLN A 254 7.30 29.70 20.07
CA GLN A 254 8.18 29.32 18.96
C GLN A 254 7.67 29.83 17.60
N GLY A 255 6.52 30.50 17.56
CA GLY A 255 5.91 31.04 16.35
C GLY A 255 5.13 30.02 15.52
N GLU A 256 4.89 28.81 16.04
CA GLU A 256 4.11 27.78 15.38
C GLU A 256 2.62 28.01 15.60
N VAL A 257 1.82 27.77 14.56
CA VAL A 257 0.36 27.89 14.61
C VAL A 257 -0.22 26.74 15.42
N VAL A 258 -0.89 27.05 16.53
CA VAL A 258 -1.49 26.08 17.46
C VAL A 258 -3.02 26.08 17.41
N GLU A 259 -3.63 27.22 17.11
CA GLU A 259 -5.08 27.36 17.06
C GLU A 259 -5.50 28.45 16.05
N LEU A 260 -6.63 28.24 15.40
CA LEU A 260 -7.25 29.23 14.51
C LEU A 260 -8.62 29.60 15.07
N ILE A 261 -8.87 30.90 15.24
CA ILE A 261 -10.20 31.39 15.56
C ILE A 261 -10.90 31.72 14.25
N CYS A 262 -12.03 31.07 14.03
CA CYS A 262 -12.81 31.22 12.81
C CYS A 262 -14.24 31.64 13.13
N SER A 263 -14.89 32.33 12.21
CA SER A 263 -16.35 32.46 12.19
C SER A 263 -16.94 31.51 11.15
N TYR A 264 -18.19 31.09 11.35
CA TYR A 264 -18.93 30.31 10.35
C TYR A 264 -20.12 31.10 9.79
N ASP A 265 -20.54 30.73 8.58
CA ASP A 265 -21.75 31.26 7.94
C ASP A 265 -22.91 30.25 8.09
N PRO A 266 -23.95 30.55 8.91
CA PRO A 266 -25.04 29.62 9.19
C PRO A 266 -25.92 29.30 7.96
N ASP A 267 -25.93 30.15 6.93
CA ASP A 267 -26.77 29.97 5.75
C ASP A 267 -26.14 29.03 4.70
N THR A 268 -24.97 28.44 5.01
CA THR A 268 -24.17 27.68 4.05
C THR A 268 -24.23 26.16 4.20
N LEU A 269 -25.02 25.64 5.14
CA LEU A 269 -25.25 24.19 5.26
C LEU A 269 -25.97 23.67 4.02
N GLY A 270 -25.32 22.76 3.28
CA GLY A 270 -25.86 22.18 2.04
C GLY A 270 -26.08 23.18 0.89
N LYS A 271 -25.78 24.47 1.08
CA LYS A 271 -26.05 25.55 0.12
C LYS A 271 -24.78 26.29 -0.25
N LYS A 272 -24.74 26.86 -1.46
CA LYS A 272 -23.66 27.77 -1.87
C LYS A 272 -23.85 29.14 -1.19
N PRO A 273 -22.77 29.84 -0.84
CA PRO A 273 -22.88 31.18 -0.26
C PRO A 273 -23.42 32.16 -1.31
N GLU A 274 -24.27 33.09 -0.90
CA GLU A 274 -24.80 34.13 -1.79
C GLU A 274 -23.76 35.23 -2.01
N GLY A 275 -23.64 35.71 -3.25
CA GLY A 275 -22.78 36.86 -3.59
C GLY A 275 -21.26 36.59 -3.59
N ARG A 276 -20.78 35.41 -3.19
CA ARG A 276 -19.34 35.07 -3.17
C ARG A 276 -19.04 33.64 -3.59
N LYS A 277 -17.78 33.35 -3.92
CA LYS A 277 -17.32 32.02 -4.35
C LYS A 277 -16.25 31.49 -3.41
N VAL A 278 -16.53 30.36 -2.76
CA VAL A 278 -15.57 29.59 -1.97
C VAL A 278 -15.10 28.39 -2.80
N LYS A 279 -13.79 28.30 -3.05
CA LYS A 279 -13.19 27.31 -3.98
C LYS A 279 -12.73 26.02 -3.29
N GLY A 280 -12.31 26.10 -2.03
CA GLY A 280 -11.78 24.96 -1.29
C GLY A 280 -12.82 24.24 -0.47
N VAL A 281 -12.65 22.93 -0.37
CA VAL A 281 -13.32 22.06 0.60
C VAL A 281 -12.25 21.25 1.31
N ILE A 282 -12.28 21.24 2.64
CA ILE A 282 -11.32 20.52 3.49
C ILE A 282 -12.06 19.53 4.39
N HIS A 283 -11.39 18.44 4.76
CA HIS A 283 -11.93 17.50 5.75
C HIS A 283 -11.66 18.07 7.15
N TRP A 284 -12.34 17.52 8.16
CA TRP A 284 -12.24 17.97 9.55
C TRP A 284 -12.70 16.84 10.46
N ALA A 285 -12.43 16.95 11.76
CA ALA A 285 -12.95 16.06 12.79
C ALA A 285 -13.37 16.88 14.02
N ASP A 286 -14.41 16.46 14.73
CA ASP A 286 -14.86 17.16 15.93
C ASP A 286 -13.91 16.94 17.12
N VAL A 287 -13.57 17.99 17.86
CA VAL A 287 -12.63 17.87 18.99
C VAL A 287 -13.19 17.01 20.13
N LYS A 288 -14.50 17.12 20.41
CA LYS A 288 -15.11 16.44 21.56
C LYS A 288 -15.30 14.94 21.35
N SER A 289 -15.62 14.52 20.13
CA SER A 289 -16.03 13.13 19.81
C SER A 289 -15.08 12.35 18.90
N SER A 290 -14.12 13.00 18.23
CA SER A 290 -13.12 12.28 17.44
C SER A 290 -12.25 11.37 18.32
N VAL A 291 -11.75 10.30 17.71
CA VAL A 291 -10.92 9.29 18.38
C VAL A 291 -9.46 9.49 17.98
N PRO A 292 -8.51 9.55 18.93
CA PRO A 292 -7.09 9.63 18.60
C PRO A 292 -6.61 8.35 17.93
N VAL A 293 -5.79 8.49 16.88
CA VAL A 293 -5.27 7.38 16.08
C VAL A 293 -3.79 7.53 15.78
N GLU A 294 -3.08 6.40 15.65
CA GLU A 294 -1.76 6.34 15.04
C GLU A 294 -1.92 6.02 13.55
N VAL A 295 -1.23 6.74 12.68
CA VAL A 295 -1.28 6.52 11.23
C VAL A 295 0.13 6.35 10.69
N ARG A 296 0.34 5.22 10.00
CA ARG A 296 1.60 4.83 9.37
C ARG A 296 1.53 5.13 7.88
N LEU A 297 2.20 6.19 7.48
CA LEU A 297 2.28 6.66 6.11
C LEU A 297 3.44 5.93 5.42
N TYR A 298 3.10 4.88 4.67
CA TYR A 298 4.07 4.15 3.87
C TYR A 298 4.27 4.77 2.50
N ASP A 299 5.52 4.74 2.04
CA ASP A 299 5.92 5.04 0.65
C ASP A 299 6.68 3.84 0.06
N ARG A 300 7.30 4.00 -1.11
CA ARG A 300 8.19 3.01 -1.73
C ARG A 300 9.40 2.78 -0.82
N LEU A 301 9.81 1.52 -0.68
CA LEU A 301 10.94 1.12 0.17
C LEU A 301 12.28 1.62 -0.39
N PHE A 302 12.40 1.72 -1.71
CA PHE A 302 13.59 2.21 -2.39
C PHE A 302 13.31 3.55 -3.07
N SER A 303 14.32 4.42 -3.11
CA SER A 303 14.25 5.75 -3.72
C SER A 303 14.54 5.74 -5.23
N VAL A 304 15.07 4.63 -5.75
CA VAL A 304 15.49 4.49 -7.16
C VAL A 304 14.72 3.36 -7.88
N PRO A 305 14.45 3.49 -9.20
CA PRO A 305 13.70 2.48 -9.96
C PRO A 305 14.37 1.10 -10.01
N SER A 306 15.70 1.05 -10.02
CA SER A 306 16.46 -0.20 -10.10
C SER A 306 17.48 -0.23 -8.95
N PRO A 307 17.08 -0.67 -7.74
CA PRO A 307 17.93 -0.61 -6.55
C PRO A 307 19.19 -1.47 -6.63
N GLU A 308 19.25 -2.37 -7.61
CA GLU A 308 20.33 -3.33 -7.86
C GLU A 308 21.25 -2.90 -9.01
N ALA A 309 20.90 -1.84 -9.76
CA ALA A 309 21.68 -1.39 -10.89
C ALA A 309 22.93 -0.60 -10.45
N ALA A 310 23.96 -0.61 -11.29
CA ALA A 310 25.06 0.32 -11.16
C ALA A 310 24.55 1.76 -11.31
N ASP A 311 25.18 2.71 -10.59
CA ASP A 311 24.91 4.13 -10.82
C ASP A 311 25.46 4.60 -12.17
N GLU A 312 25.24 5.89 -12.48
CA GLU A 312 25.67 6.53 -13.73
C GLU A 312 27.19 6.45 -13.98
N ASN A 313 27.99 6.19 -12.94
CA ASN A 313 29.45 6.05 -13.01
C ASN A 313 29.89 4.58 -13.07
N GLY A 314 28.95 3.64 -13.20
CA GLY A 314 29.24 2.20 -13.24
C GLY A 314 29.54 1.58 -11.87
N VAL A 315 29.30 2.29 -10.76
CA VAL A 315 29.53 1.77 -9.41
C VAL A 315 28.30 1.01 -8.93
N VAL A 316 28.47 -0.28 -8.63
CA VAL A 316 27.42 -1.09 -7.99
C VAL A 316 27.47 -0.83 -6.49
N LYS A 317 26.55 0.00 -6.00
CA LYS A 317 26.34 0.20 -4.56
C LYS A 317 25.62 -0.98 -3.94
N GLU A 318 25.75 -1.14 -2.63
CA GLU A 318 24.93 -2.11 -1.93
C GLU A 318 23.46 -1.64 -1.98
N PHE A 319 22.54 -2.51 -2.37
CA PHE A 319 21.14 -2.11 -2.62
C PHE A 319 20.45 -1.47 -1.40
N THR A 320 20.93 -1.74 -0.19
CA THR A 320 20.45 -1.13 1.06
C THR A 320 20.78 0.36 1.17
N GLU A 321 21.77 0.87 0.44
CA GLU A 321 22.08 2.30 0.36
C GLU A 321 21.02 3.08 -0.44
N ASN A 322 20.23 2.38 -1.25
CA ASN A 322 19.16 2.96 -2.05
C ASN A 322 17.79 2.97 -1.34
N LEU A 323 17.76 2.69 -0.03
CA LEU A 323 16.53 2.73 0.75
C LEU A 323 15.99 4.16 0.85
N ASN A 324 14.66 4.28 0.82
CA ASN A 324 13.97 5.53 1.05
C ASN A 324 13.84 5.77 2.57
N PRO A 325 14.49 6.80 3.13
CA PRO A 325 14.35 7.12 4.54
C PRO A 325 12.92 7.52 4.92
N GLU A 326 12.14 8.03 3.96
CA GLU A 326 10.74 8.40 4.13
C GLU A 326 9.78 7.24 3.80
N SER A 327 10.28 5.99 3.70
CA SER A 327 9.45 4.82 3.39
C SER A 327 8.37 4.52 4.44
N LEU A 328 8.55 5.04 5.67
CA LEU A 328 7.57 5.00 6.75
C LEU A 328 7.67 6.29 7.57
N LYS A 329 6.56 7.02 7.65
CA LYS A 329 6.37 8.11 8.62
C LYS A 329 5.19 7.77 9.53
N VAL A 330 5.38 7.85 10.84
CA VAL A 330 4.30 7.67 11.83
C VAL A 330 3.80 9.05 12.25
N VAL A 331 2.49 9.25 12.21
CA VAL A 331 1.81 10.48 12.65
C VAL A 331 0.67 10.15 13.60
N HIS A 332 0.25 11.14 14.39
CA HIS A 332 -0.87 11.01 15.32
C HIS A 332 -1.97 11.98 14.91
N GLY A 333 -3.17 11.46 14.75
CA GLY A 333 -4.31 12.18 14.18
C GLY A 333 -5.61 11.90 14.92
N TYR A 334 -6.70 12.40 14.34
CA TYR A 334 -8.04 12.26 14.89
C TYR A 334 -9.02 11.74 13.83
N LEU A 335 -9.64 10.60 14.13
CA LEU A 335 -10.64 9.93 13.29
C LEU A 335 -12.05 10.32 13.70
N GLU A 336 -12.95 10.49 12.74
CA GLU A 336 -14.37 10.72 13.05
C GLU A 336 -15.01 9.58 13.86
N ALA A 337 -15.93 9.94 14.77
CA ALA A 337 -16.55 9.02 15.72
C ALA A 337 -17.27 7.85 15.04
N ASP A 338 -18.06 8.10 14.01
CA ASP A 338 -18.87 7.09 13.29
C ASP A 338 -17.99 5.99 12.67
N CYS A 339 -16.83 6.36 12.11
CA CYS A 339 -15.87 5.40 11.57
C CYS A 339 -15.24 4.56 12.71
N ALA A 340 -14.85 5.19 13.82
CA ALA A 340 -14.30 4.50 14.96
C ALA A 340 -15.32 3.52 15.61
N GLU A 341 -16.59 3.91 15.71
CA GLU A 341 -17.67 3.04 16.21
C GLU A 341 -17.91 1.84 15.29
N LYS A 342 -17.95 2.06 13.97
CA LYS A 342 -18.06 0.98 12.97
C LYS A 342 -16.89 0.00 13.07
N LEU A 343 -15.67 0.48 13.28
CA LEU A 343 -14.49 -0.36 13.50
C LEU A 343 -14.53 -1.15 14.78
N LYS A 344 -15.06 -0.57 15.87
CA LYS A 344 -15.28 -1.32 17.13
C LYS A 344 -16.31 -2.43 16.95
N ALA A 345 -17.36 -2.18 16.17
CA ALA A 345 -18.40 -3.17 15.89
C ALA A 345 -17.94 -4.25 14.90
N ASN A 346 -17.11 -3.89 13.92
CA ASN A 346 -16.55 -4.79 12.92
C ASN A 346 -15.08 -4.41 12.60
N PRO A 347 -14.10 -5.00 13.31
CA PRO A 347 -12.69 -4.73 13.06
C PRO A 347 -12.21 -5.14 11.65
N GLU A 348 -12.95 -6.04 10.98
CA GLU A 348 -12.63 -6.57 9.65
C GLU A 348 -13.39 -5.86 8.51
N ILE A 349 -13.99 -4.70 8.77
CA ILE A 349 -14.79 -3.95 7.78
C ILE A 349 -14.00 -3.51 6.53
N GLY A 350 -12.67 -3.63 6.56
CA GLY A 350 -11.79 -3.43 5.42
C GLY A 350 -11.16 -2.03 5.37
N ALA A 351 -10.87 -1.58 4.14
CA ALA A 351 -10.21 -0.30 3.91
C ALA A 351 -11.20 0.87 3.90
N PHE A 352 -10.73 2.04 4.31
CA PHE A 352 -11.43 3.32 4.22
C PHE A 352 -10.69 4.27 3.28
N GLN A 353 -11.43 5.08 2.55
CA GLN A 353 -10.86 6.27 1.94
C GLN A 353 -10.93 7.43 2.95
N PHE A 354 -9.79 7.85 3.49
CA PHE A 354 -9.71 9.09 4.23
C PHE A 354 -9.75 10.25 3.23
N GLU A 355 -10.79 11.08 3.32
CA GLU A 355 -11.06 12.11 2.33
C GLU A 355 -9.86 13.07 2.18
N ARG A 356 -9.37 13.19 0.94
CA ARG A 356 -8.20 13.98 0.51
C ARG A 356 -6.81 13.39 0.85
N GLU A 357 -6.75 12.36 1.68
CA GLU A 357 -5.47 11.76 2.13
C GLU A 357 -5.08 10.52 1.32
N GLY A 358 -6.00 9.56 1.17
CA GLY A 358 -5.69 8.27 0.56
C GLY A 358 -6.60 7.15 1.04
N TYR A 359 -6.17 5.92 0.80
CA TYR A 359 -6.81 4.73 1.32
C TYR A 359 -6.00 4.15 2.47
N PHE A 360 -6.71 3.72 3.51
CA PHE A 360 -6.13 3.28 4.78
C PHE A 360 -6.83 2.01 5.24
N VAL A 361 -6.09 1.15 5.94
CA VAL A 361 -6.64 -0.05 6.61
C VAL A 361 -6.14 -0.07 8.05
N THR A 362 -6.92 -0.65 8.96
CA THR A 362 -6.42 -0.94 10.31
C THR A 362 -5.29 -1.97 10.25
N ASP A 363 -4.20 -1.74 11.00
CA ASP A 363 -3.10 -2.69 11.05
C ASP A 363 -3.56 -3.99 11.74
N SER A 364 -3.44 -5.12 11.04
CA SER A 364 -3.97 -6.40 11.52
C SER A 364 -3.23 -7.00 12.71
N ILE A 365 -2.13 -6.39 13.17
CA ILE A 365 -1.29 -6.91 14.25
C ILE A 365 -1.29 -5.95 15.43
N ASP A 366 -1.06 -4.66 15.16
CA ASP A 366 -0.82 -3.67 16.20
C ASP A 366 -2.07 -2.86 16.56
N SER A 367 -3.12 -2.91 15.74
CA SER A 367 -4.39 -2.20 16.02
C SER A 367 -5.31 -3.03 16.92
N SER A 368 -6.02 -2.34 17.82
CA SER A 368 -7.04 -2.93 18.69
C SER A 368 -8.25 -1.99 18.83
N ALA A 369 -9.30 -2.42 19.54
CA ALA A 369 -10.47 -1.58 19.80
C ALA A 369 -10.16 -0.32 20.65
N ASP A 370 -9.11 -0.39 21.47
CA ASP A 370 -8.67 0.69 22.36
C ASP A 370 -7.57 1.56 21.73
N LYS A 371 -6.78 0.99 20.81
CA LYS A 371 -5.72 1.68 20.09
C LYS A 371 -5.85 1.44 18.60
N LEU A 372 -6.47 2.38 17.89
CA LEU A 372 -6.59 2.32 16.44
C LEU A 372 -5.27 2.73 15.78
N ILE A 373 -4.74 1.83 14.95
CA ILE A 373 -3.54 2.06 14.15
C ILE A 373 -3.89 1.81 12.69
N PHE A 374 -3.64 2.80 11.83
CA PHE A 374 -3.91 2.71 10.40
C PHE A 374 -2.63 2.63 9.59
N ASN A 375 -2.62 1.76 8.58
CA ASN A 375 -1.62 1.73 7.52
C ASN A 375 -2.17 2.45 6.30
N LYS A 376 -1.40 3.39 5.74
CA LYS A 376 -1.68 3.95 4.42
C LYS A 376 -1.42 2.89 3.36
N ILE A 377 -2.46 2.53 2.62
CA ILE A 377 -2.39 1.59 1.51
C ILE A 377 -1.74 2.30 0.32
N VAL A 378 -2.38 3.39 -0.13
CA VAL A 378 -2.00 4.17 -1.31
C VAL A 378 -2.57 5.60 -1.24
N SER A 379 -1.89 6.57 -1.85
CA SER A 379 -2.35 7.95 -2.06
C SER A 379 -3.49 8.01 -3.09
N LEU A 380 -4.37 9.03 -3.00
CA LEU A 380 -5.47 9.24 -3.97
C LEU A 380 -4.99 9.50 -5.41
N LYS A 381 -3.78 10.03 -5.56
CA LYS A 381 -3.14 10.30 -6.85
C LYS A 381 -1.71 9.84 -6.80
N ASP A 382 -1.15 9.55 -7.97
CA ASP A 382 0.28 9.27 -8.10
C ASP A 382 1.08 10.55 -7.82
N SER A 383 2.04 10.46 -6.89
CA SER A 383 2.98 11.53 -6.54
C SER A 383 4.34 11.35 -7.22
N TRP A 384 4.64 10.16 -7.74
CA TRP A 384 5.93 9.81 -8.32
C TRP A 384 6.04 10.22 -9.80
N GLU A 385 4.94 10.37 -10.54
CA GLU A 385 4.95 10.94 -11.90
C GLU A 385 5.48 12.38 -11.96
N LYS A 386 5.47 13.12 -10.83
CA LYS A 386 5.91 14.53 -10.76
C LYS A 386 7.40 14.71 -10.48
N VAL A 387 8.15 13.64 -10.21
CA VAL A 387 9.58 13.71 -9.85
C VAL A 387 10.48 13.58 -11.11
N LYS A 388 10.00 14.02 -12.28
CA LYS A 388 10.79 14.05 -13.52
C LYS A 388 11.48 15.39 -13.74
#